data_AF-A0A0M6XJR5-F1
#
_entry.id   AF-A0A0M6XJR5-F1
#
_cell.length_a   1.000
_cell.length_b   1.000
_cell.length_c   1.000
_cell.angle_alpha   90.00
_cell.angle_beta   90.00
_cell.angle_gamma   90.00
#
_symmetry.space_group_name_H-M   'P 1'
#
loop_
_entity.id
_entity.type
_entity.pdbx_description
1 polymer ?
#
loop_
_entity_poly.entity_id
_entity_poly.type
_entity_poly.pdbx_seq_one_letter_code
_entity_poly.pdbx_strand_id
1 'polypeptide(L)'
;MPASVRTARAAAFLAAAVVIGGLVRHAVGPVAPITVHVSGDGAVQVAARVFDGANHVRTDDPHRATVQIVTFRRWQNLEGLSDVMALCGRACDGGADVVVLRRPAINGATRIVLIDLGAMGGGAALDVGRPLPPATLDCAMRAIEGAGSCDGISRKVAWRPRLWSPKPGRS
;
A
#
# COMPACT_ATOMS: atom_id res chain seq x y z
N MET A 1 16.01 -36.66 -33.17
CA MET A 1 16.47 -36.05 -31.90
C MET A 1 15.95 -36.88 -30.74
N PRO A 2 16.81 -37.41 -29.86
CA PRO A 2 16.40 -38.28 -28.76
C PRO A 2 15.52 -37.52 -27.74
N ALA A 3 14.51 -38.19 -27.19
CA ALA A 3 13.50 -37.61 -26.31
C ALA A 3 14.10 -36.91 -25.06
N SER A 4 15.26 -37.36 -24.59
CA SER A 4 16.02 -36.79 -23.47
C SER A 4 16.49 -35.36 -23.70
N VAL A 5 16.73 -34.94 -24.95
CA VAL A 5 17.18 -33.58 -25.28
C VAL A 5 16.01 -32.60 -25.28
N ARG A 6 14.80 -33.07 -25.59
CA ARG A 6 13.58 -32.24 -25.55
C ARG A 6 13.13 -31.95 -24.11
N THR A 7 13.21 -32.95 -23.22
CA THR A 7 12.88 -32.79 -21.81
C THR A 7 13.87 -31.89 -21.08
N ALA A 8 15.17 -31.99 -21.36
CA ALA A 8 16.19 -31.12 -20.78
C ALA A 8 16.01 -29.64 -21.19
N ARG A 9 15.66 -29.38 -22.46
CA ARG A 9 15.37 -28.02 -22.93
C ARG A 9 14.10 -27.45 -22.30
N ALA A 10 13.02 -28.24 -22.21
CA ALA A 10 11.78 -27.81 -21.58
C ALA A 10 11.97 -27.47 -20.09
N ALA A 11 12.74 -28.28 -19.35
CA ALA A 11 13.08 -28.00 -17.95
C ALA A 11 13.91 -26.72 -17.80
N ALA A 12 14.88 -26.48 -18.70
CA ALA A 12 15.67 -25.25 -18.71
C ALA A 12 14.80 -24.00 -18.98
N PHE A 13 13.85 -24.07 -19.92
CA PHE A 13 12.92 -22.97 -20.17
C PHE A 13 11.98 -22.72 -18.99
N LEU A 14 11.51 -23.77 -18.31
CA LEU A 14 10.63 -23.65 -17.15
C LEU A 14 11.39 -23.07 -15.94
N ALA A 15 12.62 -23.51 -15.72
CA ALA A 15 13.51 -22.93 -14.71
C ALA A 15 13.82 -21.45 -15.02
N ALA A 16 14.13 -21.12 -16.29
CA ALA A 16 14.34 -19.75 -16.72
C ALA A 16 13.07 -18.89 -16.52
N ALA A 17 11.89 -19.41 -16.84
CA ALA A 17 10.62 -18.70 -16.64
C ALA A 17 10.31 -18.48 -15.14
N VAL A 18 10.66 -19.43 -14.27
CA VAL A 18 10.52 -19.29 -12.81
C VAL A 18 11.53 -18.28 -12.26
N VAL A 19 12.79 -18.31 -12.71
CA VAL A 19 13.83 -17.37 -12.29
C VAL A 19 13.51 -15.96 -12.80
N ILE A 20 13.10 -15.80 -14.06
CA ILE A 20 12.68 -14.52 -14.63
C ILE A 20 11.39 -14.05 -13.95
N GLY A 21 10.43 -14.93 -13.70
CA GLY A 21 9.22 -14.62 -12.95
C GLY A 21 9.51 -14.16 -11.52
N GLY A 22 10.48 -14.78 -10.85
CA GLY A 22 10.97 -14.39 -9.53
C GLY A 22 11.71 -13.05 -9.54
N LEU A 23 12.57 -12.83 -10.52
CA LEU A 23 13.30 -11.56 -10.72
C LEU A 23 12.36 -10.42 -11.08
N VAL A 24 11.38 -10.62 -11.94
CA VAL A 24 10.35 -9.63 -12.27
C VAL A 24 9.49 -9.31 -11.04
N ARG A 25 9.17 -10.31 -10.21
CA ARG A 25 8.44 -10.09 -8.94
C ARG A 25 9.23 -9.23 -7.95
N HIS A 26 10.56 -9.31 -7.95
CA HIS A 26 11.45 -8.47 -7.13
C HIS A 26 11.80 -7.12 -7.77
N ALA A 27 11.88 -7.02 -9.09
CA ALA A 27 12.20 -5.81 -9.83
C ALA A 27 11.04 -4.77 -9.87
N VAL A 28 9.85 -5.15 -9.39
CA VAL A 28 8.68 -4.26 -9.25
C VAL A 28 8.66 -3.55 -7.88
N GLY A 29 9.75 -3.63 -7.10
CA GLY A 29 9.98 -2.74 -5.98
C GLY A 29 10.24 -1.30 -6.46
N PRO A 30 9.82 -0.26 -5.72
CA PRO A 30 10.12 1.10 -6.11
C PRO A 30 11.64 1.35 -6.13
N VAL A 31 12.12 2.00 -7.19
CA VAL A 31 13.48 2.52 -7.26
C VAL A 31 13.59 3.63 -6.21
N ALA A 32 14.50 3.46 -5.25
CA ALA A 32 14.74 4.46 -4.20
C ALA A 32 15.11 5.82 -4.83
N PRO A 33 14.71 6.95 -4.21
CA PRO A 33 14.10 7.09 -2.89
C PRO A 33 12.59 6.80 -2.84
N ILE A 34 12.13 6.23 -1.71
CA ILE A 34 10.71 6.01 -1.45
C ILE A 34 10.10 7.33 -0.94
N THR A 35 9.34 8.02 -1.80
CA THR A 35 8.55 9.18 -1.39
C THR A 35 7.25 8.74 -0.71
N VAL A 36 6.95 9.31 0.45
CA VAL A 36 5.79 8.95 1.27
C VAL A 36 4.91 10.16 1.53
N HIS A 37 3.62 10.00 1.27
CA HIS A 37 2.58 10.93 1.64
C HIS A 37 1.68 10.29 2.70
N VAL A 38 1.39 11.01 3.79
CA VAL A 38 0.52 10.54 4.87
C VAL A 38 -0.64 11.53 5.02
N SER A 39 -1.86 11.01 5.06
CA SER A 39 -3.09 11.83 5.08
C SER A 39 -4.21 11.15 5.87
N GLY A 40 -5.22 11.94 6.25
CA GLY A 40 -6.42 11.47 6.94
C GLY A 40 -6.36 11.62 8.48
N ASP A 41 -7.16 10.81 9.18
CA ASP A 41 -7.31 10.89 10.63
C ASP A 41 -6.03 10.43 11.36
N GLY A 42 -5.56 11.18 12.35
CA GLY A 42 -4.34 10.82 13.09
C GLY A 42 -3.03 10.90 12.27
N ALA A 43 -3.09 11.46 11.05
CA ALA A 43 -1.97 11.48 10.12
C ALA A 43 -0.68 12.09 10.69
N VAL A 44 -0.77 13.09 11.58
CA VAL A 44 0.40 13.70 12.22
C VAL A 44 1.21 12.68 13.03
N GLN A 45 0.54 11.83 13.80
CA GLN A 45 1.20 10.87 14.68
C GLN A 45 1.75 9.68 13.88
N VAL A 46 1.01 9.25 12.87
CA VAL A 46 1.45 8.22 11.93
C VAL A 46 2.66 8.72 11.13
N ALA A 47 2.61 9.96 10.62
CA ALA A 47 3.73 10.57 9.92
C ALA A 47 4.95 10.68 10.83
N ALA A 48 4.78 11.15 12.07
CA ALA A 48 5.88 11.21 13.04
C ALA A 48 6.58 9.86 13.16
N ARG A 49 5.83 8.76 13.26
CA ARG A 49 6.39 7.41 13.35
C ARG A 49 7.01 6.89 12.05
N VAL A 50 6.39 7.16 10.89
CA VAL A 50 6.91 6.78 9.56
C VAL A 50 8.27 7.41 9.27
N PHE A 51 8.49 8.62 9.77
CA PHE A 51 9.71 9.40 9.53
C PHE A 51 10.71 9.34 10.70
N ASP A 52 10.43 8.59 11.77
CA ASP A 52 11.22 8.47 13.02
C ASP A 52 12.54 7.68 12.88
N GLY A 53 13.06 7.48 11.67
CA GLY A 53 14.28 6.69 11.46
C GLY A 53 14.40 5.98 10.11
N ALA A 54 13.52 6.28 9.15
CA ALA A 54 13.51 5.62 7.85
C ALA A 54 14.06 6.50 6.73
N ASN A 55 14.64 5.87 5.69
CA ASN A 55 15.05 6.50 4.42
C ASN A 55 13.83 6.90 3.55
N HIS A 56 12.77 7.40 4.16
CA HIS A 56 11.57 7.90 3.48
C HIS A 56 11.68 9.39 3.26
N VAL A 57 11.38 9.84 2.05
CA VAL A 57 11.29 11.27 1.74
C VAL A 57 9.83 11.70 1.85
N ARG A 58 9.52 12.64 2.73
CA ARG A 58 8.17 13.20 2.84
C ARG A 58 7.82 13.95 1.55
N THR A 59 6.59 13.80 1.07
CA THR A 59 6.02 14.64 0.03
C THR A 59 4.60 15.07 0.39
N ASP A 60 4.30 16.36 0.19
CA ASP A 60 2.96 16.89 0.39
C ASP A 60 2.07 16.68 -0.85
N ASP A 61 2.64 16.29 -2.00
CA ASP A 61 1.91 15.94 -3.22
C ASP A 61 1.66 14.42 -3.29
N PRO A 62 0.41 13.95 -3.10
CA PRO A 62 0.09 12.54 -3.16
C PRO A 62 0.39 11.93 -4.53
N HIS A 63 0.33 12.70 -5.63
CA HIS A 63 0.55 12.18 -6.98
C HIS A 63 2.03 11.87 -7.27
N ARG A 64 2.95 12.49 -6.53
CA ARG A 64 4.40 12.24 -6.58
C ARG A 64 4.87 11.18 -5.58
N ALA A 65 3.98 10.76 -4.67
CA ALA A 65 4.29 9.76 -3.66
C ALA A 65 4.34 8.34 -4.26
N THR A 66 5.43 7.64 -4.00
CA THR A 66 5.58 6.22 -4.25
C THR A 66 4.73 5.39 -3.29
N VAL A 67 4.55 5.89 -2.06
CA VAL A 67 3.69 5.32 -1.04
C VAL A 67 2.72 6.40 -0.56
N GLN A 68 1.43 6.14 -0.69
CA GLN A 68 0.39 6.96 -0.04
C GLN A 68 -0.17 6.19 1.14
N ILE A 69 -0.18 6.78 2.32
CA ILE A 69 -0.78 6.23 3.53
C ILE A 69 -2.00 7.11 3.82
N VAL A 70 -3.17 6.50 3.80
CA VAL A 70 -4.44 7.15 4.10
C VAL A 70 -5.01 6.46 5.31
N THR A 71 -5.05 7.18 6.42
CA THR A 71 -5.61 6.69 7.68
C THR A 71 -6.99 7.27 7.89
N PHE A 72 -7.90 6.47 8.43
CA PHE A 72 -9.26 6.91 8.71
C PHE A 72 -9.66 6.43 10.09
N ARG A 73 -10.53 7.21 10.73
CA ARG A 73 -11.07 6.86 12.04
C ARG A 73 -11.91 5.60 11.97
N ARG A 74 -12.71 5.46 10.90
CA ARG A 74 -13.59 4.33 10.59
C ARG A 74 -13.83 4.27 9.09
N TRP A 75 -14.14 3.10 8.54
CA TRP A 75 -14.47 2.94 7.11
C TRP A 75 -15.53 3.91 6.56
N GLN A 76 -16.51 4.31 7.37
CA GLN A 76 -17.54 5.26 6.95
C GLN A 76 -16.96 6.63 6.59
N ASN A 77 -15.81 7.01 7.15
CA ASN A 77 -15.13 8.26 6.81
C ASN A 77 -14.53 8.23 5.39
N LEU A 78 -14.31 7.03 4.82
CA LEU A 78 -13.81 6.89 3.45
C LEU A 78 -14.90 7.17 2.41
N GLU A 79 -16.18 7.05 2.76
CA GLU A 79 -17.30 7.36 1.85
C GLU A 79 -17.30 8.83 1.41
N GLY A 80 -16.73 9.73 2.22
CA GLY A 80 -16.50 11.13 1.86
C GLY A 80 -15.34 11.36 0.89
N LEU A 81 -14.52 10.34 0.60
CA LEU A 81 -13.34 10.40 -0.28
C LEU A 81 -13.62 9.64 -1.59
N SER A 82 -14.49 10.22 -2.42
CA SER A 82 -15.00 9.64 -3.68
C SER A 82 -13.90 9.12 -4.61
N ASP A 83 -12.78 9.84 -4.73
CA ASP A 83 -11.65 9.45 -5.58
C ASP A 83 -10.93 8.20 -5.06
N VAL A 84 -10.77 8.06 -3.74
CA VAL A 84 -10.13 6.90 -3.11
C VAL A 84 -11.06 5.69 -3.18
N MET A 85 -12.35 5.90 -2.95
CA MET A 85 -13.38 4.86 -3.10
C MET A 85 -13.47 4.34 -4.54
N ALA A 86 -13.48 5.23 -5.53
CA ALA A 86 -13.47 4.86 -6.95
C ALA A 86 -12.23 4.03 -7.32
N LEU A 87 -11.07 4.41 -6.78
CA LEU A 87 -9.82 3.68 -7.00
C LEU A 87 -9.81 2.30 -6.34
N CYS A 88 -10.36 2.21 -5.13
CA CYS A 88 -10.39 0.99 -4.35
C CYS A 88 -11.42 -0.01 -4.86
N GLY A 89 -12.59 0.47 -5.27
CA GLY A 89 -13.72 -0.35 -5.71
C GLY A 89 -14.10 -1.40 -4.65
N ARG A 90 -14.37 -2.64 -5.09
CA ARG A 90 -14.71 -3.77 -4.20
C ARG A 90 -13.62 -4.16 -3.18
N ALA A 91 -12.44 -3.55 -3.22
CA ALA A 91 -11.44 -3.77 -2.18
C ALA A 91 -11.75 -2.99 -0.90
N CYS A 92 -12.56 -1.93 -0.97
CA CYS A 92 -13.00 -1.11 0.16
C CYS A 92 -14.46 -1.43 0.50
N ASP A 93 -14.73 -2.70 0.78
CA ASP A 93 -16.05 -3.20 1.20
C ASP A 93 -16.24 -3.15 2.72
N GLY A 94 -15.29 -2.57 3.46
CA GLY A 94 -15.29 -2.53 4.93
C GLY A 94 -15.00 -3.88 5.60
N GLY A 95 -14.76 -4.94 4.82
CA GLY A 95 -14.47 -6.28 5.34
C GLY A 95 -13.00 -6.52 5.69
N ALA A 96 -12.12 -5.54 5.45
CA ALA A 96 -10.72 -5.60 5.83
C ALA A 96 -10.31 -4.31 6.55
N ASP A 97 -9.53 -4.41 7.62
CA ASP A 97 -9.07 -3.24 8.39
C ASP A 97 -7.96 -2.48 7.67
N VAL A 98 -7.21 -3.19 6.82
CA VAL A 98 -6.14 -2.64 5.99
C VAL A 98 -6.33 -3.05 4.54
N VAL A 99 -6.35 -2.07 3.63
CA VAL A 99 -6.41 -2.32 2.19
C VAL A 99 -5.17 -1.75 1.51
N VAL A 100 -4.45 -2.60 0.78
CA VAL A 100 -3.26 -2.19 0.01
C VAL A 100 -3.58 -2.25 -1.47
N LEU A 101 -3.59 -1.09 -2.11
CA LEU A 101 -3.74 -0.96 -3.55
C LEU A 101 -2.35 -0.85 -4.19
N ARG A 102 -1.99 -1.83 -5.01
CA ARG A 102 -0.76 -1.80 -5.80
C ARG A 102 -1.06 -1.33 -7.22
N ARG A 103 -0.28 -0.37 -7.71
CA ARG A 103 -0.42 0.17 -9.08
C ARG A 103 0.94 0.16 -9.79
N PRO A 104 1.00 -0.30 -11.05
CA PRO A 104 2.18 -0.06 -11.87
C PRO A 104 2.33 1.44 -12.15
N ALA A 105 3.54 1.98 -12.01
CA ALA A 105 3.89 3.32 -12.46
C ALA A 105 5.25 3.29 -13.21
N ILE A 106 5.50 4.34 -13.98
CA ILE A 106 6.71 4.48 -14.81
C ILE A 106 7.99 4.41 -13.97
N ASN A 107 7.93 4.84 -12.70
CA ASN A 107 9.06 4.84 -11.77
C ASN A 107 9.06 3.63 -10.79
N GLY A 108 8.28 2.58 -11.09
CA GLY A 108 8.10 1.40 -10.22
C GLY A 108 6.66 1.26 -9.70
N ALA A 109 6.39 0.27 -8.84
CA ALA A 109 5.06 0.12 -8.27
C ALA A 109 4.78 1.22 -7.22
N THR A 110 3.72 1.99 -7.44
CA THR A 110 3.16 2.86 -6.39
C THR A 110 2.20 2.03 -5.54
N ARG A 111 2.23 2.22 -4.21
CA ARG A 111 1.29 1.57 -3.30
C ARG A 111 0.47 2.61 -2.55
N ILE A 112 -0.81 2.34 -2.37
CA ILE A 112 -1.69 3.08 -1.48
C ILE A 112 -2.09 2.15 -0.35
N VAL A 113 -1.88 2.58 0.88
CA VAL A 113 -2.21 1.84 2.09
C VAL A 113 -3.33 2.58 2.80
N LEU A 114 -4.49 1.94 2.84
CA LEU A 114 -5.71 2.42 3.49
C LEU A 114 -5.82 1.71 4.85
N ILE A 115 -5.98 2.45 5.94
CA ILE A 115 -5.94 1.91 7.30
C ILE A 115 -7.11 2.42 8.14
N ASP A 116 -7.93 1.49 8.65
CA ASP A 116 -8.92 1.75 9.68
C ASP A 116 -8.24 1.78 11.06
N LEU A 117 -8.01 2.97 11.59
CA LEU A 117 -7.45 3.14 12.94
C LEU A 117 -8.48 2.78 14.03
N GLY A 118 -9.77 2.82 13.72
CA GLY A 118 -10.85 2.41 14.60
C GLY A 118 -10.78 0.92 14.93
N ALA A 119 -10.58 0.09 13.89
CA ALA A 119 -10.39 -1.35 14.04
C ALA A 119 -9.15 -1.71 14.86
N MET A 120 -8.15 -0.82 14.92
CA MET A 120 -6.91 -0.97 15.70
C MET A 120 -7.01 -0.35 17.11
N GLY A 121 -8.21 0.01 17.57
CA GLY A 121 -8.44 0.59 18.90
C GLY A 121 -8.20 2.09 19.02
N GLY A 122 -7.88 2.78 17.92
CA GLY A 122 -7.63 4.23 17.88
C GLY A 122 -8.89 5.09 17.77
N GLY A 123 -10.04 4.50 17.43
CA GLY A 123 -11.28 5.22 17.11
C GLY A 123 -11.73 6.16 18.24
N ALA A 124 -11.78 5.65 19.47
CA ALA A 124 -12.19 6.44 20.63
C ALA A 124 -11.25 7.61 20.92
N ALA A 125 -9.93 7.41 20.77
CA ALA A 125 -8.95 8.48 20.95
C ALA A 125 -9.15 9.59 19.89
N LEU A 126 -9.34 9.20 18.63
CA LEU A 126 -9.62 10.12 17.53
C LEU A 126 -10.97 10.85 17.69
N ASP A 127 -11.98 10.19 18.25
CA ASP A 127 -13.30 10.80 18.51
C ASP A 127 -13.22 11.97 19.50
N VAL A 128 -12.33 11.90 20.48
CA VAL A 128 -12.14 12.95 21.50
C VAL A 128 -10.89 13.82 21.28
N GLY A 129 -10.25 13.70 20.11
CA GLY A 129 -9.05 14.48 19.77
C GLY A 129 -7.81 14.17 20.63
N ARG A 130 -7.74 12.98 21.24
CA ARG A 130 -6.58 12.52 22.02
C ARG A 130 -5.52 11.86 21.12
N PRO A 131 -4.25 11.79 21.58
CA PRO A 131 -3.23 10.99 20.93
C PRO A 131 -3.65 9.52 20.77
N LEU A 132 -3.28 8.93 19.64
CA LEU A 132 -3.46 7.50 19.39
C LEU A 132 -2.67 6.69 20.43
N PRO A 133 -3.23 5.59 20.94
CA PRO A 133 -2.49 4.67 21.80
C PRO A 133 -1.21 4.17 21.10
N PRO A 134 -0.09 4.02 21.82
CA PRO A 134 1.15 3.49 21.24
C PRO A 134 0.96 2.14 20.54
N ALA A 135 0.16 1.24 21.14
CA ALA A 135 -0.15 -0.06 20.53
C ALA A 135 -0.87 0.06 19.18
N THR A 136 -1.76 1.05 19.02
CA THR A 136 -2.43 1.35 17.74
C THR A 136 -1.42 1.86 16.70
N LEU A 137 -0.50 2.75 17.10
CA LEU A 137 0.54 3.26 16.21
C LEU A 137 1.51 2.16 15.76
N ASP A 138 1.98 1.32 16.68
CA ASP A 138 2.86 0.19 16.35
C ASP A 138 2.15 -0.81 15.42
N CYS A 139 0.86 -1.04 15.63
CA CYS A 139 0.05 -1.86 14.75
C CYS A 139 -0.07 -1.26 13.33
N ALA A 140 -0.38 0.04 13.25
CA ALA A 140 -0.44 0.74 11.97
C ALA A 140 0.90 0.70 11.22
N MET A 141 2.03 0.84 11.93
CA MET A 141 3.36 0.72 11.34
C MET A 141 3.63 -0.66 10.75
N ARG A 142 3.31 -1.73 11.49
CA ARG A 142 3.40 -3.11 10.98
C ARG A 142 2.56 -3.31 9.72
N ALA A 143 1.35 -2.76 9.69
CA ALA A 143 0.47 -2.80 8.52
C ALA A 143 1.06 -2.05 7.30
N ILE A 144 1.66 -0.88 7.51
CA ILE A 144 2.31 -0.05 6.47
C ILE A 144 3.51 -0.78 5.86
N GLU A 145 4.37 -1.35 6.71
CA GLU A 145 5.55 -2.13 6.31
C GLU A 145 5.14 -3.45 5.66
N GLY A 146 3.97 -3.96 6.02
CA GLY A 146 3.49 -5.27 5.60
C GLY A 146 4.09 -6.41 6.40
N ALA A 147 4.63 -6.12 7.59
CA ALA A 147 5.28 -7.05 8.50
C ALA A 147 4.27 -7.57 9.53
N GLY A 148 3.73 -8.78 9.29
CA GLY A 148 2.83 -9.48 10.22
C GLY A 148 1.47 -8.81 10.44
N SER A 149 0.52 -9.58 10.99
CA SER A 149 -0.76 -9.06 11.48
C SER A 149 -0.61 -8.62 12.93
N CYS A 150 -1.27 -7.53 13.30
CA CYS A 150 -1.69 -7.37 14.70
C CYS A 150 -2.82 -8.37 14.95
N ASP A 151 -2.94 -8.89 16.16
CA ASP A 151 -3.98 -9.89 16.46
C ASP A 151 -5.36 -9.39 16.04
N GLY A 152 -6.05 -10.16 15.20
CA GLY A 152 -7.40 -9.84 14.72
C GLY A 152 -7.49 -8.84 13.56
N ILE A 153 -6.37 -8.26 13.09
CA ILE A 153 -6.39 -7.29 11.98
C ILE A 153 -6.35 -8.01 10.62
N SER A 154 -7.38 -7.74 9.84
CA SER A 154 -7.58 -8.28 8.50
C SER A 154 -6.96 -7.39 7.43
N ARG A 155 -6.34 -8.02 6.41
CA ARG A 155 -5.64 -7.30 5.33
C ARG A 155 -6.08 -7.80 3.97
N LYS A 156 -6.39 -6.87 3.07
CA LYS A 156 -6.71 -7.12 1.66
C LYS A 156 -5.70 -6.44 0.75
N VAL A 157 -5.23 -7.16 -0.27
CA VAL A 157 -4.31 -6.59 -1.28
C VAL A 157 -5.01 -6.66 -2.63
N ALA A 158 -5.10 -5.53 -3.32
CA ALA A 158 -5.66 -5.45 -4.65
C ALA A 158 -4.68 -4.81 -5.63
N TRP A 159 -4.60 -5.37 -6.83
CA TRP A 159 -3.91 -4.74 -7.94
C TRP A 159 -4.90 -3.92 -8.75
N ARG A 160 -4.54 -2.67 -9.01
CA ARG A 160 -5.35 -1.75 -9.81
C ARG A 160 -4.48 -1.20 -10.93
N PRO A 161 -4.82 -1.44 -12.21
CA PRO A 161 -4.14 -0.76 -13.30
C PRO A 161 -4.36 0.74 -13.11
N ARG A 162 -3.29 1.53 -13.30
CA ARG A 162 -3.45 2.96 -13.49
C ARG A 162 -4.14 3.08 -14.85
N LEU A 163 -5.43 3.47 -14.91
CA LEU A 163 -5.99 3.96 -16.16
C LEU A 163 -5.05 5.10 -16.58
N TRP A 164 -4.31 4.90 -17.66
CA TRP A 164 -3.36 5.90 -18.13
C TRP A 164 -4.18 7.13 -18.50
N SER A 165 -4.06 8.16 -17.70
CA SER A 165 -4.55 9.49 -18.02
C SER A 165 -3.53 10.44 -17.45
N PRO A 166 -2.56 10.91 -18.24
CA PRO A 166 -2.30 12.32 -18.14
C PRO A 166 -3.65 12.95 -18.49
N LYS A 167 -4.32 13.62 -17.56
CA LYS A 167 -5.11 14.76 -18.01
C LYS A 167 -4.03 15.67 -18.60
N PRO A 168 -3.98 15.90 -19.94
CA PRO A 168 -3.19 17.01 -20.41
C PRO A 168 -3.68 18.21 -19.61
N GLY A 169 -2.76 18.86 -18.90
CA GLY A 169 -3.07 20.11 -18.23
C GLY A 169 -3.73 21.01 -19.25
N ARG A 170 -4.96 21.45 -18.96
CA ARG A 170 -5.41 22.72 -19.52
C ARG A 170 -4.74 23.78 -18.66
N SER A 171 -4.07 24.69 -19.37
CA SER A 171 -3.28 25.86 -18.96
C SER A 171 -1.88 25.55 -18.45
#